data_AF-A0A151MUQ9-F1
#
_entry.id   AF-A0A151MUQ9-F1
#
_cell.length_a   1.000
_cell.length_b   1.000
_cell.length_c   1.000
_cell.angle_alpha   90.00
_cell.angle_beta   90.00
_cell.angle_gamma   90.00
#
_symmetry.space_group_name_H-M   'P 1'
#
loop_
_entity.id
_entity.type
_entity.pdbx_description
1 polymer ?
#
loop_
_entity_poly.entity_id
_entity_poly.type
_entity_poly.pdbx_seq_one_letter_code
_entity_poly.pdbx_strand_id
1 'polypeptide(L)'
;MHICETESFSMGVFLLRSGACIPLHDHPGMNGMLKVLYGTLRIACLDPLPPAAAPPSPGPAGPRRRALLRSRQLYTPASPPCLLTPHSDNLHQIDAVDGPAAFLDILAPPYDPEHGRDCHYYRLLEAPPPGADPPALPREVWLLETPQAADFWCGGEPYPGPKVSP
;
A
#
# COMPACT_ATOMS: atom_id res chain seq x y z
N MET A 1 -7.15 -1.07 14.15
CA MET A 1 -8.34 -1.67 14.79
C MET A 1 -8.91 -2.72 13.85
N HIS A 2 -8.96 -3.98 14.29
CA HIS A 2 -9.61 -5.06 13.55
C HIS A 2 -11.12 -5.01 13.81
N ILE A 3 -11.95 -5.06 12.75
CA ILE A 3 -13.41 -5.04 12.86
C ILE A 3 -13.97 -6.46 12.74
N CYS A 4 -13.72 -7.12 11.62
CA CYS A 4 -14.11 -8.51 11.40
C CYS A 4 -13.26 -9.15 10.30
N GLU A 5 -13.17 -10.47 10.34
CA GLU A 5 -12.47 -11.27 9.34
C GLU A 5 -13.23 -12.58 9.14
N THR A 6 -13.28 -13.01 7.88
CA THR A 6 -13.85 -14.28 7.39
C THR A 6 -12.89 -14.87 6.38
N GLU A 7 -13.16 -16.09 5.89
CA GLU A 7 -12.40 -16.66 4.77
C GLU A 7 -12.51 -15.83 3.48
N SER A 8 -13.56 -15.01 3.34
CA SER A 8 -13.84 -14.25 2.11
C SER A 8 -13.29 -12.83 2.14
N PHE A 9 -13.20 -12.20 3.32
CA PHE A 9 -12.70 -10.83 3.45
C PHE A 9 -12.25 -10.51 4.88
N SER A 10 -11.37 -9.52 4.99
CA SER A 10 -11.02 -8.85 6.23
C SER A 10 -11.43 -7.38 6.18
N MET A 11 -11.75 -6.81 7.33
CA MET A 11 -12.14 -5.42 7.48
C MET A 11 -11.47 -4.80 8.71
N GLY A 12 -10.82 -3.67 8.51
CA GLY A 12 -10.12 -2.96 9.58
C GLY A 12 -10.09 -1.45 9.36
N VAL A 13 -9.79 -0.72 10.43
CA VAL A 13 -9.50 0.71 10.36
C VAL A 13 -8.07 0.95 10.82
N PHE A 14 -7.30 1.63 9.99
CA PHE A 14 -5.95 2.09 10.31
C PHE A 14 -5.99 3.54 10.78
N LEU A 15 -5.25 3.83 11.84
CA LEU A 15 -5.04 5.19 12.34
C LEU A 15 -3.56 5.52 12.19
N LEU A 16 -3.25 6.55 11.43
CA LEU A 16 -1.89 6.99 11.17
C LEU A 16 -1.64 8.27 11.96
N ARG A 17 -0.52 8.30 12.69
CA ARG A 17 -0.01 9.53 13.30
C ARG A 17 0.42 10.51 12.20
N SER A 18 0.51 11.79 12.56
CA SER A 18 1.01 12.82 11.65
C SER A 18 2.39 12.44 11.11
N GLY A 19 2.55 12.46 9.78
CA GLY A 19 3.79 12.10 9.09
C GLY A 19 4.11 10.59 9.08
N ALA A 20 3.23 9.73 9.62
CA ALA A 20 3.42 8.29 9.51
C ALA A 20 3.21 7.80 8.08
N CYS A 21 3.92 6.72 7.73
CA CYS A 21 3.87 6.08 6.44
C CYS A 21 3.61 4.58 6.63
N ILE A 22 2.69 4.02 5.87
CA ILE A 22 2.66 2.59 5.60
C ILE A 22 3.56 2.37 4.37
N PRO A 23 4.70 1.67 4.52
CA PRO A 23 5.67 1.49 3.45
C PRO A 23 5.05 0.83 2.22
N LEU A 24 5.69 0.98 1.07
CA LEU A 24 5.25 0.34 -0.17
C LEU A 24 5.13 -1.17 0.04
N HIS A 25 3.95 -1.73 -0.20
CA HIS A 25 3.65 -3.15 -0.05
C HIS A 25 2.68 -3.64 -1.12
N ASP A 26 2.57 -4.96 -1.29
CA ASP A 26 1.67 -5.62 -2.24
C ASP A 26 0.49 -6.34 -1.57
N HIS A 27 -0.50 -6.76 -2.37
CA HIS A 27 -1.68 -7.51 -1.93
C HIS A 27 -1.92 -8.74 -2.82
N PRO A 28 -1.10 -9.82 -2.72
CA PRO A 28 -1.07 -10.89 -3.71
C PRO A 28 -2.42 -11.61 -3.89
N GLY A 29 -3.00 -11.53 -5.09
CA GLY A 29 -4.25 -12.22 -5.43
C GLY A 29 -5.49 -11.61 -4.79
N MET A 30 -5.40 -10.40 -4.22
CA MET A 30 -6.47 -9.77 -3.46
C MET A 30 -7.13 -8.64 -4.24
N ASN A 31 -8.42 -8.44 -4.02
CA ASN A 31 -9.13 -7.20 -4.30
C ASN A 31 -9.23 -6.39 -3.01
N GLY A 32 -9.25 -5.07 -3.12
CA GLY A 32 -9.29 -4.22 -1.95
C GLY A 32 -9.97 -2.90 -2.17
N MET A 33 -10.47 -2.34 -1.07
CA MET A 33 -11.07 -1.02 -1.00
C MET A 33 -10.54 -0.28 0.23
N LEU A 34 -9.91 0.85 -0.03
CA LEU A 34 -9.48 1.80 0.99
C LEU A 34 -10.36 3.05 0.94
N LYS A 35 -10.98 3.42 2.05
CA LYS A 35 -11.76 4.67 2.19
C LYS A 35 -11.25 5.53 3.33
N VAL A 36 -10.79 6.73 3.00
CA VAL A 36 -10.44 7.74 4.01
C VAL A 36 -11.69 8.15 4.78
N LEU A 37 -11.59 8.04 6.11
CA LEU A 37 -12.61 8.42 7.09
C LEU A 37 -12.28 9.76 7.76
N TYR A 38 -10.99 10.05 7.96
CA TYR A 38 -10.51 11.27 8.61
C TYR A 38 -9.14 11.68 8.09
N GLY A 39 -8.87 12.99 8.06
CA GLY A 39 -7.59 13.55 7.64
C GLY A 39 -7.33 13.40 6.14
N THR A 40 -6.07 13.53 5.74
CA THR A 40 -5.64 13.43 4.35
C THR A 40 -4.57 12.38 4.21
N LEU A 41 -4.73 11.50 3.23
CA LEU A 41 -3.70 10.53 2.83
C LEU A 41 -3.12 10.90 1.47
N ARG A 42 -1.83 10.68 1.29
CA ARG A 42 -1.24 10.58 -0.04
C ARG A 42 -1.01 9.12 -0.35
N ILE A 43 -1.63 8.63 -1.40
CA ILE A 43 -1.53 7.24 -1.81
C ILE A 43 -0.81 7.21 -3.16
N ALA A 44 0.30 6.47 -3.21
CA ALA A 44 0.96 6.11 -4.46
C ALA A 44 0.57 4.69 -4.83
N CYS A 45 -0.03 4.49 -6.00
CA CYS A 45 -0.48 3.18 -6.48
C CYS A 45 0.36 2.71 -7.66
N LEU A 46 0.70 1.43 -7.67
CA LEU A 46 1.49 0.80 -8.71
C LEU A 46 0.89 -0.54 -9.15
N ASP A 47 1.03 -0.83 -10.44
CA ASP A 47 0.70 -2.13 -11.01
C ASP A 47 1.97 -3.00 -11.05
N PRO A 48 1.89 -4.29 -10.69
CA PRO A 48 2.98 -5.22 -10.92
C PRO A 48 3.16 -5.42 -12.43
N LEU A 49 4.40 -5.37 -12.91
CA LEU A 49 4.72 -5.67 -14.31
C LEU A 49 5.36 -7.06 -14.44
N PRO A 50 5.24 -7.72 -15.61
CA PRO A 50 5.92 -8.98 -15.87
C PRO A 50 7.44 -8.87 -15.67
N PRO A 51 8.10 -9.96 -15.24
CA PRO A 51 9.56 -10.02 -15.15
C PRO A 51 10.21 -9.63 -16.48
N ALA A 52 11.34 -8.91 -16.42
CA ALA A 52 12.16 -8.62 -17.59
C ALA A 52 13.54 -9.27 -17.47
N ALA A 53 14.23 -9.41 -18.61
CA ALA A 53 15.49 -10.17 -18.71
C ALA A 53 16.63 -9.63 -17.82
N ALA A 54 16.65 -8.33 -17.50
CA ALA A 54 17.61 -7.79 -16.54
C ALA A 54 17.12 -6.48 -15.91
N PRO A 55 17.36 -6.27 -14.59
CA PRO A 55 17.26 -4.95 -14.00
C PRO A 55 18.39 -4.04 -14.49
N PRO A 56 18.21 -2.71 -14.52
CA PRO A 56 19.30 -1.78 -14.79
C PRO A 56 20.39 -1.95 -13.72
N SER A 57 21.63 -2.08 -14.19
CA SER A 57 22.87 -2.10 -13.39
C SER A 57 23.49 -0.70 -13.40
N PRO A 58 24.05 -0.17 -12.29
CA PRO A 58 24.28 -0.79 -10.98
C PRO A 58 23.21 -0.42 -9.94
N GLY A 59 22.97 -1.30 -8.96
CA GLY A 59 22.07 -1.04 -7.82
C GLY A 59 22.24 -2.06 -6.70
N PRO A 60 21.55 -1.91 -5.55
CA PRO A 60 21.64 -2.80 -4.40
C PRO A 60 21.28 -4.26 -4.75
N ALA A 61 21.93 -5.22 -4.10
CA ALA A 61 21.61 -6.64 -4.24
C ALA A 61 20.24 -6.97 -3.60
N GLY A 62 19.51 -7.94 -4.17
CA GLY A 62 18.24 -8.45 -3.64
C GLY A 62 17.17 -8.68 -4.73
N PRO A 63 16.02 -9.29 -4.39
CA PRO A 63 14.93 -9.52 -5.33
C PRO A 63 14.40 -8.19 -5.87
N ARG A 64 14.29 -8.07 -7.19
CA ARG A 64 13.80 -6.85 -7.86
C ARG A 64 12.54 -7.14 -8.65
N ARG A 65 11.62 -6.17 -8.63
CA ARG A 65 10.37 -6.23 -9.40
C ARG A 65 10.21 -4.98 -10.24
N ARG A 66 9.62 -5.14 -11.43
CA ARG A 66 9.15 -4.02 -12.24
C ARG A 66 7.74 -3.68 -11.80
N ALA A 67 7.45 -2.39 -11.76
CA ALA A 67 6.11 -1.91 -11.52
C ALA A 67 5.82 -0.68 -12.39
N LEU A 68 4.55 -0.41 -12.63
CA LEU A 68 4.09 0.81 -13.27
C LEU A 68 3.55 1.73 -12.18
N LEU A 69 4.26 2.82 -11.86
CA LEU A 69 3.71 3.85 -10.98
C LEU A 69 2.58 4.57 -11.70
N ARG A 70 1.34 4.27 -11.29
CA ARG A 70 0.10 4.73 -11.92
C ARG A 70 -0.29 6.12 -11.46
N SER A 71 -0.26 6.31 -10.15
CA SER A 71 -0.78 7.53 -9.53
C SER A 71 -0.06 7.84 -8.22
N ARG A 72 -0.09 9.12 -7.84
CA ARG A 72 0.29 9.60 -6.50
C ARG A 72 -0.61 10.77 -6.14
N GLN A 73 -1.73 10.47 -5.49
CA GLN A 73 -2.84 11.42 -5.30
C GLN A 73 -3.18 11.62 -3.82
N LEU A 74 -3.85 12.74 -3.53
CA LEU A 74 -4.41 13.02 -2.21
C LEU A 74 -5.83 12.46 -2.11
N TYR A 75 -6.08 11.73 -1.02
CA TYR A 75 -7.38 11.19 -0.65
C TYR A 75 -7.86 11.83 0.64
N THR A 76 -9.11 12.26 0.64
CA THR A 76 -9.80 12.89 1.77
C THR A 76 -11.12 12.15 2.04
N PRO A 77 -11.86 12.48 3.11
CA PRO A 77 -13.19 11.91 3.34
C PRO A 77 -14.18 12.16 2.20
N ALA A 78 -13.98 13.20 1.36
CA ALA A 78 -14.81 13.47 0.19
C ALA A 78 -14.39 12.67 -1.06
N SER A 79 -13.18 12.12 -1.10
CA SER A 79 -12.69 11.34 -2.22
C SER A 79 -13.44 9.99 -2.33
N PRO A 80 -13.63 9.46 -3.55
CA PRO A 80 -14.09 8.07 -3.71
C PRO A 80 -13.09 7.09 -3.07
N PRO A 81 -13.49 5.85 -2.80
CA PRO A 81 -12.56 4.82 -2.35
C PRO A 81 -11.42 4.61 -3.36
N CYS A 82 -10.21 4.34 -2.84
CA CYS A 82 -9.13 3.80 -3.64
C CYS A 82 -9.35 2.29 -3.76
N LEU A 83 -9.41 1.77 -4.98
CA LEU A 83 -9.65 0.35 -5.26
C LEU A 83 -8.36 -0.31 -5.74
N LEU A 84 -8.18 -1.58 -5.38
CA LEU A 84 -7.11 -2.42 -5.91
C LEU A 84 -7.66 -3.77 -6.37
N THR A 85 -6.94 -4.38 -7.30
CA THR A 85 -7.17 -5.73 -7.81
C THR A 85 -5.84 -6.48 -7.84
N PRO A 86 -5.83 -7.79 -8.15
CA PRO A 86 -4.57 -8.54 -8.28
C PRO A 86 -3.60 -7.99 -9.34
N HIS A 87 -4.08 -7.18 -10.29
CA HIS A 87 -3.31 -6.72 -11.44
C HIS A 87 -3.28 -5.20 -11.61
N SER A 88 -4.02 -4.47 -10.78
CA SER A 88 -4.09 -3.01 -10.86
C SER A 88 -4.12 -2.39 -9.47
N ASP A 89 -3.29 -1.37 -9.27
CA ASP A 89 -3.06 -0.66 -8.00
C ASP A 89 -2.76 -1.61 -6.83
N ASN A 90 -2.21 -2.79 -7.16
CA ASN A 90 -1.95 -3.88 -6.21
C ASN A 90 -0.83 -3.55 -5.24
N LEU A 91 0.11 -2.69 -5.63
CA LEU A 91 1.11 -2.16 -4.72
C LEU A 91 0.77 -0.73 -4.37
N HIS A 92 0.90 -0.36 -3.11
CA HIS A 92 0.77 1.03 -2.73
C HIS A 92 1.59 1.45 -1.51
N GLN A 93 1.89 2.75 -1.44
CA GLN A 93 2.43 3.41 -0.25
C GLN A 93 1.42 4.45 0.22
N ILE A 94 1.21 4.52 1.54
CA ILE A 94 0.21 5.39 2.14
C ILE A 94 0.89 6.32 3.14
N ASP A 95 0.91 7.62 2.84
CA ASP A 95 1.48 8.65 3.71
C ASP A 95 0.35 9.45 4.37
N ALA A 96 0.42 9.69 5.69
CA ALA A 96 -0.44 10.68 6.36
C ALA A 96 0.08 12.09 6.09
N VAL A 97 -0.80 12.98 5.61
CA VAL A 97 -0.45 14.34 5.16
C VAL A 97 -1.08 15.39 6.07
N ASP A 98 -0.27 16.36 6.48
CA ASP A 98 -0.68 17.55 7.23
C ASP A 98 -1.46 17.27 8.53
N GLY A 99 -1.27 16.08 9.11
CA GLY A 99 -1.92 15.67 10.34
C GLY A 99 -2.13 14.16 10.44
N PRO A 100 -2.77 13.69 11.52
CA PRO A 100 -3.20 12.30 11.61
C PRO A 100 -4.31 12.01 10.61
N ALA A 101 -4.40 10.75 10.19
CA ALA A 101 -5.41 10.29 9.24
C ALA A 101 -5.97 8.92 9.66
N ALA A 102 -7.18 8.61 9.23
CA ALA A 102 -7.78 7.30 9.42
C ALA A 102 -8.47 6.82 8.14
N PHE A 103 -8.36 5.54 7.84
CA PHE A 103 -9.04 4.92 6.71
C PHE A 103 -9.59 3.54 7.07
N LEU A 104 -10.73 3.22 6.46
CA LEU A 104 -11.28 1.87 6.41
C LEU A 104 -10.58 1.12 5.29
N ASP A 105 -10.23 -0.13 5.56
CA ASP A 105 -9.67 -1.06 4.59
C ASP A 105 -10.49 -2.35 4.57
N ILE A 106 -10.82 -2.82 3.38
CA ILE A 106 -11.49 -4.10 3.14
C ILE A 106 -10.68 -4.85 2.11
N LEU A 107 -10.25 -6.07 2.43
CA LEU A 107 -9.45 -6.91 1.55
C LEU A 107 -10.15 -8.25 1.33
N ALA A 108 -10.21 -8.71 0.09
CA ALA A 108 -10.92 -9.92 -0.32
C ALA A 108 -10.11 -10.74 -1.34
N PRO A 109 -9.64 -11.95 -1.00
CA PRO A 109 -9.62 -12.54 0.35
C PRO A 109 -8.67 -11.79 1.30
N PRO A 110 -8.63 -12.12 2.60
CA PRO A 110 -7.56 -11.67 3.49
C PRO A 110 -6.18 -12.17 3.07
N TYR A 111 -5.15 -11.56 3.66
CA TYR A 111 -3.80 -12.12 3.68
C TYR A 111 -3.80 -13.51 4.32
N ASP A 112 -2.88 -14.35 3.86
CA ASP A 112 -2.76 -15.75 4.26
C ASP A 112 -1.35 -16.25 3.94
N PRO A 113 -0.39 -16.00 4.86
CA PRO A 113 0.99 -16.46 4.73
C PRO A 113 1.13 -17.95 4.44
N GLU A 114 0.28 -18.79 5.03
CA GLU A 114 0.34 -20.24 4.87
C GLU A 114 0.02 -20.68 3.44
N HIS A 115 -0.74 -19.87 2.69
CA HIS A 115 -1.12 -20.12 1.31
C HIS A 115 -0.52 -19.11 0.33
N GLY A 116 0.60 -18.47 0.69
CA GLY A 116 1.38 -17.62 -0.21
C GLY A 116 0.76 -16.26 -0.53
N ARG A 117 -0.19 -15.79 0.29
CA ARG A 117 -0.70 -14.41 0.28
C ARG A 117 -0.06 -13.62 1.41
N ASP A 118 1.27 -13.57 1.42
CA ASP A 118 2.05 -12.72 2.31
C ASP A 118 2.03 -11.26 1.83
N CYS A 119 2.07 -10.33 2.78
CA CYS A 119 2.35 -8.93 2.49
C CYS A 119 3.87 -8.74 2.33
N HIS A 120 4.33 -8.39 1.15
CA HIS A 120 5.74 -8.08 0.88
C HIS A 120 5.97 -6.58 0.90
N TYR A 121 7.15 -6.15 1.35
CA TYR A 121 7.52 -4.73 1.38
C TYR A 121 8.56 -4.42 0.31
N TYR A 122 8.54 -3.19 -0.17
CA TYR A 122 9.39 -2.73 -1.24
C TYR A 122 9.93 -1.33 -0.99
N ARG A 123 11.05 -1.01 -1.65
CA ARG A 123 11.52 0.36 -1.83
C ARG A 123 11.79 0.67 -3.29
N LEU A 124 11.52 1.91 -3.67
CA LEU A 124 11.84 2.42 -5.00
C LEU A 124 13.37 2.52 -5.17
N LEU A 125 13.91 1.98 -6.27
CA LEU A 125 15.35 2.07 -6.56
C LEU A 125 15.74 3.41 -7.22
N GLU A 126 14.82 4.03 -7.95
CA GLU A 126 15.07 5.27 -8.68
C GLU A 126 14.33 6.44 -8.01
N ALA A 127 15.04 7.19 -7.16
CA ALA A 127 14.58 8.50 -6.74
C ALA A 127 14.96 9.54 -7.81
N PRO A 128 14.05 10.45 -8.22
CA PRO A 128 14.45 11.61 -9.02
C PRO A 128 15.54 12.40 -8.28
N PRO A 129 16.50 13.01 -8.99
CA PRO A 129 17.47 13.88 -8.35
C PRO A 129 16.79 15.01 -7.58
N PRO A 130 17.37 15.48 -6.45
CA PRO A 130 16.79 16.57 -5.67
C PRO A 130 16.55 17.81 -6.53
N GLY A 131 15.33 18.34 -6.51
CA GLY A 131 14.96 19.54 -7.27
C GLY A 131 14.55 19.31 -8.73
N ALA A 132 14.52 18.06 -9.21
CA ALA A 132 13.90 17.74 -10.49
C ALA A 132 12.37 17.75 -10.37
N ASP A 133 11.68 18.20 -11.43
CA ASP A 133 10.24 18.04 -11.52
C ASP A 133 9.86 16.56 -11.40
N PRO A 134 8.77 16.23 -10.68
CA PRO A 134 8.32 14.86 -10.59
C PRO A 134 8.02 14.34 -12.00
N PRO A 135 8.59 13.19 -12.41
CA PRO A 135 8.37 12.65 -13.74
C PRO A 135 6.88 12.37 -13.97
N ALA A 136 6.44 12.55 -15.21
CA ALA A 136 5.07 12.29 -15.62
C ALA A 136 4.65 10.86 -15.29
N LEU A 137 3.36 10.68 -14.98
CA LEU A 137 2.74 9.38 -14.73
C LEU A 137 1.79 9.01 -15.88
N PRO A 138 1.62 7.72 -16.20
CA PRO A 138 2.25 6.57 -15.54
C PRO A 138 3.71 6.37 -15.98
N ARG A 139 4.55 5.79 -15.12
CA ARG A 139 5.96 5.49 -15.45
C ARG A 139 6.40 4.14 -14.93
N GLU A 140 7.24 3.45 -15.68
CA GLU A 140 7.87 2.22 -15.19
C GLU A 140 8.91 2.56 -14.12
N VAL A 141 8.98 1.71 -13.10
CA VAL A 141 9.92 1.83 -11.99
C VAL A 141 10.45 0.46 -11.58
N TRP A 142 11.60 0.46 -10.92
CA TRP A 142 12.18 -0.71 -10.28
C TRP A 142 12.02 -0.65 -8.77
N LEU A 143 11.52 -1.75 -8.22
CA LEU A 143 11.33 -1.97 -6.79
C LEU A 143 12.34 -3.00 -6.31
N LEU A 144 12.93 -2.76 -5.14
CA LEU A 144 13.70 -3.74 -4.39
C LEU A 144 12.81 -4.27 -3.27
N GLU A 145 12.63 -5.58 -3.20
CA GLU A 145 11.95 -6.24 -2.09
C GLU A 145 12.81 -6.13 -0.83
N THR A 146 12.20 -5.75 0.28
CA THR A 146 12.86 -5.53 1.56
C THR A 146 12.10 -6.22 2.68
N PRO A 147 12.76 -6.55 3.80
CA PRO A 147 12.05 -6.80 5.04
C PRO A 147 11.17 -5.60 5.41
N GLN A 148 10.19 -5.82 6.30
CA GLN A 148 9.47 -4.74 6.94
C GLN A 148 10.47 -3.77 7.59
N ALA A 149 10.26 -2.46 7.39
CA ALA A 149 11.13 -1.45 7.97
C ALA A 149 11.07 -1.52 9.51
N ALA A 150 12.23 -1.46 10.18
CA ALA A 150 12.31 -1.63 11.64
C ALA A 150 11.59 -0.52 12.43
N ASP A 151 11.41 0.65 11.82
CA ASP A 151 10.69 1.80 12.35
C ASP A 151 9.19 1.79 12.00
N PHE A 152 8.75 0.86 11.15
CA PHE A 152 7.35 0.63 10.85
C PHE A 152 6.79 -0.51 11.70
N TRP A 153 5.74 -0.20 12.47
CA TRP A 153 4.97 -1.18 13.21
C TRP A 153 3.51 -0.75 13.32
N CYS A 154 2.61 -1.73 13.36
CA CYS A 154 1.18 -1.50 13.57
C CYS A 154 0.76 -2.08 14.93
N GLY A 155 0.26 -1.22 15.81
CA GLY A 155 -0.36 -1.64 17.06
C GLY A 155 -1.80 -2.13 16.85
N GLY A 156 -2.23 -3.09 17.66
CA GLY A 156 -3.61 -3.52 17.73
C GLY A 156 -4.39 -2.73 18.78
N GLU A 157 -5.58 -2.27 18.42
CA GLU A 157 -6.52 -1.63 19.34
C GLU A 157 -7.91 -2.26 19.14
N PRO A 158 -8.69 -2.51 20.22
CA PRO A 158 -10.05 -3.02 20.11
C PRO A 158 -10.95 -2.06 19.31
N TYR A 159 -11.89 -2.61 18.54
CA TYR A 159 -12.88 -1.80 17.83
C TYR A 159 -14.01 -1.37 18.78
N PRO A 160 -14.20 -0.06 19.05
CA PRO A 160 -15.19 0.42 20.01
C PRO A 160 -16.56 0.75 19.38
N GLY A 161 -16.70 0.54 18.06
CA GLY A 161 -17.90 0.92 17.32
C GLY A 161 -19.06 -0.05 17.50
N PRO A 162 -20.16 0.15 16.74
CA PRO A 162 -21.32 -0.73 16.76
C PRO A 162 -20.94 -2.19 16.46
N LYS A 163 -21.63 -3.15 17.08
CA LYS A 163 -21.39 -4.57 16.83
C LYS A 163 -21.55 -4.89 15.33
N VAL A 164 -20.54 -5.51 14.75
CA VAL A 164 -20.57 -6.08 13.41
C VAL A 164 -20.67 -7.60 13.55
N SER A 165 -21.50 -8.23 12.74
CA SER A 165 -21.63 -9.69 12.67
C SER A 165 -21.52 -10.09 11.19
N PRO A 166 -20.48 -10.84 10.82
CA PRO A 166 -20.29 -11.30 9.44
C PRO A 166 -21.34 -12.34 9.01
#